data_AF-A0A7J9YQH7-F1
#
_entry.id   AF-A0A7J9YQH7-F1
#
_cell.length_a   1.000
_cell.length_b   1.000
_cell.length_c   1.000
_cell.angle_alpha   90.00
_cell.angle_beta   90.00
_cell.angle_gamma   90.00
#
_symmetry.space_group_name_H-M   'P 1'
#
loop_
_entity.id
_entity.type
_entity.pdbx_description
1 polymer ?
#
loop_
_entity_poly.entity_id
_entity_poly.type
_entity_poly.pdbx_seq_one_letter_code
_entity_poly.pdbx_strand_id
1 'polypeptide(L)' 'MLLAQGEADTTVLPALTAALDRKLCAIGQKVDFRTYPGVGHIPLVSAAEPDVMSWVGDRFAGKPASSNCPPS' A
#
# COMPACT_ATOMS: atom_id res chain seq x y z
N MET A 1 -7.57 2.13 2.91
CA MET A 1 -6.23 2.69 3.21
C MET A 1 -5.27 2.25 2.12
N LEU A 2 -4.30 3.08 1.77
CA LEU A 2 -3.20 2.70 0.88
C LEU A 2 -2.03 2.15 1.72
N LEU A 3 -1.48 1.00 1.32
CA LEU A 3 -0.19 0.49 1.79
C LEU A 3 0.77 0.44 0.60
N ALA A 4 1.98 0.95 0.77
CA ALA A 4 3.03 0.95 -0.26
C ALA A 4 4.29 0.27 0.30
N GLN A 5 4.92 -0.58 -0.51
CA GLN A 5 6.13 -1.30 -0.10
C GLN A 5 7.11 -1.42 -1.28
N GLY A 6 8.36 -1.01 -1.05
CA GLY A 6 9.46 -1.31 -1.97
C GLY A 6 9.90 -2.75 -1.82
N GLU A 7 10.06 -3.50 -2.92
CA GLU A 7 10.43 -4.92 -2.87
C GLU A 7 11.92 -5.15 -2.56
N ALA A 8 12.76 -4.13 -2.71
CA ALA A 8 14.18 -4.16 -2.34
C ALA A 8 14.44 -3.45 -0.99
N ASP A 9 13.39 -3.22 -0.18
CA ASP A 9 13.53 -2.59 1.13
C ASP A 9 14.24 -3.53 2.13
N THR A 10 15.36 -3.07 2.67
CA THR A 10 16.16 -3.78 3.68
C THR A 10 15.97 -3.24 5.10
N THR A 11 15.20 -2.18 5.28
CA THR A 11 14.90 -1.55 6.58
C THR A 11 13.55 -2.02 7.10
N VAL A 12 12.51 -1.91 6.28
CA VAL A 12 11.18 -2.47 6.55
C VAL A 12 10.96 -3.58 5.52
N LEU A 13 11.28 -4.80 5.93
CA LEU A 13 11.29 -5.96 5.03
C LEU A 13 9.90 -6.18 4.39
N PRO A 14 9.81 -6.45 3.06
CA PRO A 14 8.54 -6.63 2.36
C PRO A 14 7.60 -7.66 3.01
N ALA A 15 8.16 -8.72 3.57
CA ALA A 15 7.41 -9.77 4.25
C ALA A 15 6.61 -9.25 5.46
N LEU A 16 7.08 -8.22 6.15
CA LEU A 16 6.40 -7.62 7.30
C LEU A 16 5.16 -6.85 6.87
N THR A 17 5.29 -6.00 5.85
CA THR A 17 4.15 -5.22 5.31
C THR A 17 3.13 -6.12 4.63
N ALA A 18 3.57 -7.17 3.91
CA ALA A 18 2.66 -8.18 3.38
C ALA A 18 1.92 -8.96 4.47
N ALA A 19 2.55 -9.20 5.63
CA ALA A 19 1.87 -9.82 6.77
C ALA A 19 0.85 -8.87 7.41
N LEU A 20 1.13 -7.57 7.47
CA LEU A 20 0.17 -6.56 7.91
C LEU A 20 -1.04 -6.48 6.98
N ASP A 21 -0.81 -6.42 5.66
CA ASP A 21 -1.87 -6.44 4.63
C ASP A 21 -2.84 -7.61 4.85
N ARG A 22 -2.31 -8.84 4.92
CA ARG A 22 -3.12 -10.04 5.19
C ARG A 22 -3.94 -9.94 6.47
N LYS A 23 -3.35 -9.44 7.56
CA LYS A 23 -4.06 -9.27 8.84
C LYS A 23 -5.19 -8.25 8.73
N LEU A 24 -4.94 -7.12 8.06
CA LEU A 24 -5.94 -6.07 7.86
C LEU A 24 -7.09 -6.55 6.98
N CYS A 25 -6.79 -7.24 5.88
CA CYS A 25 -7.82 -7.84 5.03
C CYS A 25 -8.67 -8.87 5.80
N ALA A 26 -8.05 -9.72 6.62
CA ALA A 26 -8.75 -10.74 7.40
C ALA A 26 -9.73 -10.16 8.44
N ILE A 27 -9.53 -8.92 8.89
CA ILE A 27 -10.45 -8.21 9.80
C ILE A 27 -11.40 -7.25 9.07
N GLY A 28 -11.51 -7.37 7.75
CA GLY A 28 -12.47 -6.61 6.93
C GLY A 28 -12.05 -5.17 6.61
N GLN A 29 -10.78 -4.80 6.82
CA GLN A 29 -10.31 -3.48 6.38
C GLN A 29 -10.21 -3.42 4.85
N LYS A 30 -10.58 -2.28 4.28
CA LYS A 30 -10.33 -2.00 2.85
C LYS A 30 -8.89 -1.54 2.66
N VAL A 31 -8.04 -2.44 2.17
CA VAL A 31 -6.62 -2.17 1.88
C VAL A 31 -6.40 -2.18 0.37
N ASP A 32 -5.73 -1.15 -0.14
CA ASP A 32 -5.12 -1.08 -1.46
C ASP A 32 -3.60 -1.22 -1.23
N PHE A 33 -3.07 -2.44 -1.39
CA PHE A 33 -1.67 -2.74 -1.17
C PHE A 33 -0.91 -2.74 -2.51
N ARG A 34 0.12 -1.91 -2.61
CA ARG A 34 0.95 -1.74 -3.81
C ARG A 34 2.41 -2.04 -3.51
N THR A 35 3.04 -2.81 -4.38
CA THR A 35 4.47 -3.10 -4.33
C THR A 35 5.23 -2.45 -5.47
N TYR A 36 6.48 -2.10 -5.21
CA TYR A 36 7.33 -1.36 -6.15
C TYR A 36 8.61 -2.18 -6.38
N PRO A 37 8.74 -2.86 -7.54
CA PRO A 37 9.87 -3.74 -7.83
C PRO A 37 11.21 -3.01 -7.82
N GLY A 38 12.21 -3.59 -7.16
CA GLY A 38 13.57 -3.02 -7.09
C GLY A 38 13.71 -1.74 -6.26
N VAL A 39 12.63 -1.25 -5.64
CA VAL A 39 12.64 -0.02 -4.85
C VAL A 39 12.98 -0.33 -3.40
N GLY A 40 13.95 0.40 -2.83
CA GLY A 40 14.35 0.30 -1.42
C GLY A 40 13.57 1.25 -0.49
N HIS A 41 13.96 1.29 0.78
CA HIS A 41 13.24 2.03 1.83
C HIS A 41 13.05 3.53 1.50
N ILE A 42 14.14 4.24 1.23
CA ILE A 42 14.11 5.69 1.00
C ILE A 42 13.55 6.04 -0.38
N PRO A 43 13.97 5.38 -1.49
CA PRO A 43 13.44 5.68 -2.81
C PRO A 43 11.93 5.43 -2.96
N LEU A 44 11.32 4.62 -2.08
CA LEU A 44 9.88 4.37 -2.08
C LEU A 44 9.05 5.64 -1.96
N VAL A 45 9.53 6.63 -1.19
CA VAL A 45 8.80 7.90 -0.99
C VAL A 45 8.52 8.57 -2.33
N SER A 46 9.53 8.71 -3.18
CA SER A 46 9.39 9.30 -4.51
C SER A 46 8.68 8.36 -5.49
N ALA A 47 8.97 7.05 -5.44
CA ALA A 47 8.35 6.09 -6.34
C ALA A 47 6.82 5.99 -6.15
N ALA A 48 6.35 6.10 -4.90
CA ALA A 48 4.93 6.02 -4.55
C ALA A 48 4.21 7.38 -4.56
N GLU A 49 4.91 8.51 -4.69
CA GLU A 49 4.32 9.85 -4.60
C GLU A 49 3.10 10.05 -5.53
N PRO A 50 3.15 9.70 -6.84
CA PRO A 50 2.00 9.90 -7.73
C PRO A 50 0.77 9.12 -7.27
N ASP A 51 0.98 7.89 -6.80
CA ASP A 51 -0.05 6.99 -6.32
C ASP A 51 -0.67 7.47 -5.00
N VAL A 52 0.17 7.95 -4.07
CA VAL A 52 -0.27 8.54 -2.80
C VAL A 52 -1.09 9.79 -3.06
N MET A 53 -0.62 10.69 -3.93
CA MET A 53 -1.33 11.94 -4.25
C MET A 53 -2.67 11.66 -4.93
N SER A 54 -2.72 10.71 -5.85
CA SER A 54 -3.98 10.26 -6.47
C SER A 54 -4.93 9.66 -5.44
N TRP A 55 -4.44 8.76 -4.58
CA TRP A 55 -5.26 8.11 -3.56
C TRP A 55 -5.81 9.11 -2.55
N VAL A 56 -5.01 10.09 -2.12
CA VAL A 56 -5.45 11.17 -1.21
C VAL A 56 -6.49 12.06 -1.89
N GLY A 57 -6.25 12.48 -3.14
CA GLY A 57 -7.18 13.29 -3.92
C GLY A 57 -8.56 12.62 -4.05
N ASP A 58 -8.60 11.31 -4.28
CA ASP A 58 -9.85 10.56 -4.33
C ASP A 58 -10.63 10.57 -3.00
N ARG A 59 -9.94 10.63 -1.84
CA ARG A 59 -10.62 10.75 -0.54
C ARG A 59 -11.26 12.13 -0.38
N PHE A 60 -10.57 13.19 -0.77
CA PHE A 60 -11.15 14.55 -0.77
C PHE A 60 -12.31 14.70 -1.74
N ALA A 61 -12.29 13.97 -2.86
CA ALA A 61 -13.39 13.90 -3.82
C ALA A 61 -14.57 13.02 -3.35
N GLY A 62 -14.53 12.45 -2.15
CA GLY A 62 -15.59 11.59 -1.62
C GLY A 62 -15.68 10.22 -2.28
N LYS A 63 -14.65 9.79 -3.04
CA LYS A 63 -14.66 8.46 -3.65
C LYS A 63 -14.36 7.38 -2.60
N PRO A 64 -15.09 6.25 -2.64
CA PRO A 64 -14.81 5.11 -1.76
C PRO A 64 -13.33 4.68 -1.86
N ALA A 65 -12.74 4.27 -0.74
CA ALA A 65 -11.40 3.68 -0.76
C ALA A 65 -11.39 2.39 -1.59
N SER A 66 -10.44 2.30 -2.52
CA SER A 66 -10.13 1.08 -3.26
C SER A 66 -9.70 -0.04 -2.31
N SER A 67 -9.87 -1.28 -2.75
CA SER A 67 -9.28 -2.43 -2.09
C SER A 67 -8.91 -3.52 -3.09
N ASN A 68 -7.78 -4.18 -2.82
CA ASN A 68 -7.33 -5.40 -3.49
C ASN A 68 -7.18 -6.57 -2.50
N CYS A 69 -7.83 -6.50 -1.33
CA CYS A 69 -7.97 -7.65 -0.47
C CYS A 69 -8.65 -8.80 -1.22
N PRO A 70 -8.24 -10.06 -1.00
CA PRO A 70 -8.91 -11.21 -1.60
C PRO A 70 -10.37 -11.28 -1.13
N PRO A 71 -11.30 -11.75 -1.98
CA PRO A 71 -12.66 -12.03 -1.55
C PRO A 71 -12.65 -13.07 -0.43
N SER A 72 -13.53 -12.85 0.56
CA SER A 72 -13.72 -13.72 1.73
C SER A 72 -14.30 -15.07 1.37
#